data_AF-A0A077HP58-F1
#
_entry.id   AF-A0A077HP58-F1
#
_cell.length_a   1.000
_cell.length_b   1.000
_cell.length_c   1.000
_cell.angle_alpha   90.00
_cell.angle_beta   90.00
_cell.angle_gamma   90.00
#
_symmetry.space_group_name_H-M   'P 1'
#
loop_
_entity.id
_entity.type
_entity.pdbx_description
1 polymer ?
#
loop_
_entity_poly.entity_id
_entity_poly.type
_entity_poly.pdbx_seq_one_letter_code
_entity_poly.pdbx_strand_id
1 'polypeptide(L)'
;MTPEEKIELAGNVITYGKALAPDRFPRPTEQVVAVWADVLGSISVPKGVWPEAVRVWAVEIAGERMCTPRELKQAARAVLARWESEPVKRELLAAHREARRVQRDRELSEGRFGEVRGHARPVLESRPVVSGAVLDAVKDVVKRV
;
A
#
# COMPACT_ATOMS: atom_id res chain seq x y z
N MET A 1 2.48 4.84 9.20
CA MET A 1 1.47 5.90 9.31
C MET A 1 0.40 5.37 10.25
N THR A 2 0.15 6.06 11.36
CA THR A 2 -0.93 5.70 12.29
C THR A 2 -2.30 5.92 11.62
N PRO A 3 -3.40 5.33 12.14
CA PRO A 3 -4.74 5.60 11.63
C PRO A 3 -5.07 7.10 11.57
N GLU A 4 -4.71 7.86 12.60
CA GLU A 4 -4.96 9.31 12.69
C GLU A 4 -4.21 10.06 11.59
N GLU A 5 -2.94 9.72 11.36
CA GLU A 5 -2.14 10.32 10.30
C GLU A 5 -2.69 10.01 8.89
N LYS A 6 -3.32 8.83 8.69
CA LYS A 6 -3.97 8.49 7.42
C LYS A 6 -5.22 9.33 7.18
N ILE A 7 -6.01 9.54 8.22
CA ILE A 7 -7.22 10.39 8.20
C ILE A 7 -6.83 11.83 7.90
N GLU A 8 -5.82 12.35 8.60
CA GLU A 8 -5.28 13.69 8.37
C GLU A 8 -4.79 13.85 6.92
N LEU A 9 -4.01 12.88 6.43
CA LEU A 9 -3.53 12.89 5.05
C LEU A 9 -4.69 12.96 4.04
N ALA A 10 -5.69 12.08 4.18
CA ALA A 10 -6.81 12.04 3.24
C ALA A 10 -7.65 13.32 3.31
N GLY A 11 -7.91 13.85 4.50
CA GLY A 11 -8.60 15.11 4.70
C GLY A 11 -7.87 16.27 4.01
N ASN A 12 -6.54 16.33 4.17
CA ASN A 12 -5.70 17.34 3.51
C ASN A 12 -5.74 17.21 1.99
N VAL A 13 -5.62 15.99 1.45
CA VAL A 13 -5.67 15.73 0.00
C VAL A 13 -7.02 16.14 -0.59
N ILE A 14 -8.13 15.73 0.02
CA ILE A 14 -9.47 16.04 -0.48
C ILE A 14 -9.73 17.54 -0.39
N THR A 15 -9.38 18.17 0.73
CA THR A 15 -9.61 19.62 0.93
C THR A 15 -8.79 20.44 -0.06
N TYR A 16 -7.50 20.13 -0.21
CA TYR A 16 -6.63 20.81 -1.16
C TYR A 16 -7.10 20.60 -2.61
N GLY A 17 -7.46 19.35 -2.96
CA GLY A 17 -8.02 19.02 -4.27
C GLY A 17 -9.34 19.71 -4.56
N LYS A 18 -10.23 19.82 -3.57
CA LYS A 18 -11.51 20.53 -3.69
C LYS A 18 -11.33 22.03 -3.89
N ALA A 19 -10.33 22.63 -3.24
CA ALA A 19 -9.99 24.03 -3.48
C ALA A 19 -9.41 24.25 -4.88
N LEU A 20 -8.59 23.31 -5.37
CA LEU A 20 -7.91 23.42 -6.66
C LEU A 20 -8.81 23.08 -7.87
N ALA A 21 -9.65 22.06 -7.73
CA ALA A 21 -10.55 21.56 -8.77
C ALA A 21 -11.93 21.22 -8.16
N PRO A 22 -12.77 22.23 -7.90
CA PRO A 22 -14.00 22.09 -7.12
C PRO A 22 -14.95 21.00 -7.59
N ASP A 23 -15.13 20.84 -8.90
CA ASP A 23 -16.07 19.84 -9.43
C ASP A 23 -15.49 18.43 -9.49
N ARG A 24 -14.19 18.28 -9.23
CA ARG A 24 -13.46 17.03 -9.48
C ARG A 24 -13.06 16.28 -8.24
N PHE A 25 -13.21 16.89 -7.07
CA PHE A 25 -13.02 16.21 -5.79
C PHE A 25 -14.35 16.01 -5.04
N PRO A 26 -14.48 14.89 -4.31
CA PRO A 26 -15.65 14.66 -3.48
C PRO A 26 -15.71 15.69 -2.34
N ARG A 27 -16.91 15.87 -1.77
CA ARG A 27 -17.06 16.65 -0.53
C ARG A 27 -16.37 15.90 0.62
N PRO A 28 -15.57 16.57 1.47
CA PRO A 28 -14.88 15.92 2.59
C PRO A 28 -15.84 15.61 3.73
N THR A 29 -16.63 14.55 3.61
CA THR A 29 -17.39 13.97 4.73
C THR A 29 -16.50 12.97 5.48
N GLU A 30 -16.80 12.70 6.74
CA GLU A 30 -16.04 11.73 7.56
C GLU A 30 -15.90 10.37 6.86
N GLN A 31 -16.99 9.87 6.27
CA GLN A 31 -16.99 8.61 5.54
C GLN A 31 -16.07 8.64 4.31
N VAL A 32 -16.12 9.71 3.50
CA VAL A 32 -15.27 9.85 2.31
C VAL A 32 -13.80 9.93 2.73
N VAL A 33 -13.50 10.71 3.76
CA VAL A 33 -12.14 10.84 4.30
C VAL A 33 -11.63 9.49 4.81
N ALA A 34 -12.44 8.72 5.54
CA ALA A 34 -12.05 7.41 6.05
C ALA A 34 -11.72 6.40 4.92
N VAL A 35 -12.55 6.34 3.87
CA VAL A 35 -12.30 5.46 2.71
C VAL A 35 -11.03 5.89 1.97
N TRP A 36 -10.83 7.19 1.78
CA TRP A 36 -9.62 7.70 1.14
C TRP A 36 -8.38 7.49 2.00
N ALA A 37 -8.50 7.58 3.32
CA ALA A 37 -7.40 7.34 4.27
C ALA A 37 -6.89 5.91 4.20
N ASP A 38 -7.79 4.93 4.05
CA ASP A 38 -7.39 3.54 3.90
C ASP A 38 -6.58 3.33 2.60
N VAL A 39 -7.09 3.83 1.48
CA VAL A 39 -6.44 3.69 0.17
C VAL A 39 -5.12 4.47 0.11
N LEU A 40 -5.13 5.77 0.40
CA LEU A 40 -3.94 6.62 0.31
C LEU A 40 -2.88 6.22 1.35
N GLY A 41 -3.32 5.87 2.56
CA GLY A 41 -2.46 5.42 3.65
C GLY A 41 -1.79 4.06 3.39
N SER A 42 -2.31 3.25 2.48
CA SER A 42 -1.67 2.00 2.03
C SER A 42 -0.50 2.24 1.07
N ILE A 43 -0.43 3.43 0.45
CA ILE A 43 0.57 3.77 -0.55
C ILE A 43 1.82 4.28 0.18
N SER A 44 2.93 3.56 0.01
CA SER A 44 4.22 3.91 0.63
C SER A 44 4.90 5.08 -0.08
N VAL A 45 4.39 6.29 0.14
CA VAL A 45 5.01 7.55 -0.29
C VAL A 45 5.12 8.53 0.89
N PRO A 46 6.13 9.42 0.90
CA PRO A 46 6.23 10.47 1.91
C PRO A 46 4.98 11.37 1.92
N LYS A 47 4.54 11.81 3.11
CA LYS A 47 3.36 12.70 3.24
C LYS A 47 3.48 13.97 2.39
N GLY A 48 4.68 14.55 2.30
CA GLY A 48 4.95 15.77 1.54
C GLY A 48 4.77 15.64 0.01
N VAL A 49 4.70 14.42 -0.52
CA VAL A 49 4.46 14.18 -1.96
C VAL A 49 3.03 14.54 -2.36
N TRP A 50 2.06 14.38 -1.46
CA TRP A 50 0.65 14.43 -1.82
C TRP A 50 0.14 15.80 -2.30
N PRO A 51 0.52 16.94 -1.68
CA PRO A 51 0.15 18.25 -2.22
C PRO A 51 0.69 18.49 -3.64
N GLU A 52 1.92 18.06 -3.92
CA GLU A 52 2.50 18.10 -5.28
C GLU A 52 1.76 17.15 -6.23
N ALA A 53 1.40 15.95 -5.76
CA ALA A 53 0.66 14.98 -6.56
C ALA A 53 -0.72 15.50 -6.97
N VAL A 54 -1.42 16.23 -6.09
CA VAL A 54 -2.70 16.87 -6.43
C VAL A 54 -2.50 17.94 -7.51
N ARG A 55 -1.43 18.74 -7.44
CA ARG A 55 -1.10 19.73 -8.49
C ARG A 55 -0.78 19.06 -9.82
N VAL A 56 0.09 18.05 -9.81
CA VAL A 56 0.44 17.29 -11.02
C VAL A 56 -0.80 16.64 -11.62
N TRP A 57 -1.65 16.05 -10.79
CA TRP A 57 -2.91 15.50 -11.27
C TRP A 57 -3.77 16.58 -11.95
N ALA A 58 -3.99 17.71 -11.29
CA ALA A 58 -4.87 18.76 -11.79
C ALA A 58 -4.40 19.36 -13.11
N VAL A 59 -3.07 19.46 -13.32
CA VAL A 59 -2.47 20.11 -14.49
C VAL A 59 -2.23 19.12 -15.64
N GLU A 60 -1.82 17.89 -15.33
CA GLU A 60 -1.24 16.99 -16.32
C GLU A 60 -2.08 15.73 -16.60
N ILE A 61 -2.97 15.36 -15.68
CA ILE A 61 -3.69 14.08 -15.74
C ILE A 61 -5.21 14.29 -15.78
N ALA A 62 -5.72 15.36 -15.17
CA ALA A 62 -7.15 15.59 -15.01
C ALA A 62 -7.88 15.53 -16.36
N GLY A 63 -8.77 14.54 -16.50
CA GLY A 63 -9.70 14.42 -17.62
C GLY A 63 -11.04 15.06 -17.31
N GLU A 64 -12.12 14.58 -17.92
CA GLU A 64 -13.50 15.04 -17.68
C GLU A 64 -14.21 14.43 -16.47
N ARG A 65 -13.59 13.43 -15.83
CA ARG A 65 -14.16 12.73 -14.67
C ARG A 65 -13.64 13.29 -13.34
N MET A 66 -14.27 12.87 -12.25
CA MET A 66 -13.76 13.11 -10.90
C MET A 66 -12.43 12.41 -10.68
N CYS A 67 -11.60 13.00 -9.82
CA CYS A 67 -10.34 12.45 -9.39
C CYS A 67 -10.56 11.11 -8.68
N THR A 68 -9.76 10.11 -9.04
CA THR A 68 -9.71 8.82 -8.36
C THR A 68 -8.42 8.65 -7.57
N PRO A 69 -8.41 7.84 -6.49
CA PRO A 69 -7.17 7.49 -5.79
C PRO A 69 -6.11 6.86 -6.70
N ARG A 70 -6.53 6.17 -7.77
CA ARG A 70 -5.62 5.58 -8.77
C ARG A 70 -4.84 6.67 -9.53
N GLU A 71 -5.52 7.72 -9.97
CA GLU A 71 -4.87 8.81 -10.70
C GLU A 71 -3.94 9.60 -9.78
N LEU A 72 -4.30 9.80 -8.51
CA LEU A 72 -3.39 10.42 -7.54
C LEU A 72 -2.18 9.54 -7.23
N LYS A 73 -2.33 8.21 -7.20
CA LYS A 73 -1.18 7.29 -7.10
C LYS A 73 -0.25 7.44 -8.30
N GLN A 74 -0.79 7.61 -9.51
CA GLN A 74 0.01 7.87 -10.71
C GLN A 74 0.73 9.22 -10.62
N ALA A 75 0.02 10.28 -10.22
CA ALA A 75 0.60 11.59 -10.02
C ALA A 75 1.71 11.58 -8.95
N ALA A 76 1.50 10.89 -7.83
CA ALA A 76 2.49 10.73 -6.77
C ALA A 76 3.75 10.02 -7.28
N ARG A 77 3.62 9.01 -8.15
CA ARG A 77 4.78 8.35 -8.79
C ARG A 77 5.54 9.29 -9.71
N ALA A 78 4.84 10.14 -10.47
CA ALA A 78 5.49 11.16 -11.30
C ALA A 78 6.26 12.18 -10.44
N VAL A 79 5.66 12.62 -9.32
CA VAL A 79 6.33 13.50 -8.35
C VAL A 79 7.58 12.84 -7.75
N LEU A 80 7.48 11.58 -7.32
CA LEU A 80 8.64 10.84 -6.83
C LEU A 80 9.78 10.79 -7.84
N ALA A 81 9.46 10.53 -9.12
CA ALA A 81 10.47 10.50 -10.17
C ALA A 81 11.14 11.88 -10.36
N ARG A 82 10.39 12.98 -10.23
CA ARG A 82 10.94 14.35 -10.27
C ARG A 82 11.83 14.63 -9.06
N TRP A 83 11.39 14.22 -7.87
CA TRP A 83 12.14 14.42 -6.62
C TRP A 83 13.53 13.76 -6.65
N GLU A 84 13.73 12.68 -7.41
CA GLU A 84 15.06 12.07 -7.58
C GLU A 84 16.09 13.00 -8.22
N SER A 85 15.64 13.98 -9.01
CA SER A 85 16.51 14.96 -9.66
C SER A 85 16.78 16.20 -8.80
N GLU A 86 16.04 16.38 -7.69
CA GLU A 86 16.16 17.54 -6.80
C GLU A 86 16.99 17.16 -5.55
N PRO A 87 18.16 17.78 -5.29
CA PRO A 87 19.08 17.32 -4.24
C PRO A 87 18.43 17.16 -2.86
N VAL A 88 17.70 18.18 -2.41
CA VAL A 88 17.04 18.19 -1.10
C VAL A 88 15.92 17.13 -1.03
N LYS A 89 15.10 17.03 -2.09
CA LYS A 89 13.99 16.08 -2.10
C LYS A 89 14.47 14.64 -2.25
N ARG A 90 15.56 14.41 -2.98
CA ARG A 90 16.23 13.12 -3.08
C ARG A 90 16.71 12.63 -1.71
N GLU A 91 17.26 13.52 -0.88
CA GLU A 91 17.63 13.18 0.51
C GLU A 91 16.41 12.80 1.35
N LEU A 92 15.30 13.52 1.21
CA LEU A 92 14.03 13.17 1.87
C LEU A 92 13.51 11.79 1.42
N LEU A 93 13.63 11.45 0.13
CA LEU A 93 13.29 10.12 -0.37
C LEU A 93 14.18 9.04 0.20
N ALA A 94 15.49 9.28 0.27
CA ALA A 94 16.44 8.35 0.86
C ALA A 94 16.13 8.09 2.34
N ALA A 95 15.89 9.14 3.12
CA ALA A 95 15.51 9.02 4.52
C ALA A 95 14.19 8.25 4.70
N HIS A 96 13.19 8.52 3.85
CA HIS A 96 11.93 7.78 3.86
C HIS A 96 12.12 6.29 3.57
N ARG A 97 12.91 5.95 2.55
CA ARG A 97 13.23 4.56 2.19
C ARG A 97 13.95 3.84 3.31
N GLU A 98 14.91 4.50 3.95
CA GLU A 98 15.65 3.94 5.08
C GLU A 98 14.74 3.69 6.28
N ALA A 99 13.89 4.65 6.64
CA ALA A 99 12.91 4.47 7.73
C ALA A 99 11.98 3.26 7.46
N ARG A 100 11.58 3.05 6.20
CA ARG A 100 10.78 1.87 5.81
C ARG A 100 11.58 0.57 5.89
N ARG A 101 12.87 0.60 5.55
CA ARG A 101 13.77 -0.55 5.68
C ARG A 101 13.91 -0.94 7.16
N VAL A 102 14.26 0.00 8.01
CA VAL A 102 14.38 -0.20 9.47
C VAL A 102 13.09 -0.75 10.07
N GLN A 103 11.94 -0.18 9.70
CA GLN A 103 10.64 -0.65 10.18
C GLN A 103 10.36 -2.10 9.74
N ARG A 104 10.65 -2.43 8.48
CA ARG A 104 10.52 -3.79 7.97
C ARG A 104 11.42 -4.77 8.71
N ASP A 105 12.68 -4.40 8.92
CA ASP A 105 13.68 -5.27 9.53
C ASP A 105 13.32 -5.51 11.02
N ARG A 106 12.77 -4.50 11.69
CA ARG A 106 12.14 -4.64 13.01
C ARG A 106 10.96 -5.63 12.99
N GLU A 107 10.01 -5.47 12.06
CA GLU A 107 8.85 -6.38 11.92
C GLU A 107 9.28 -7.83 11.65
N LEU A 108 10.36 -8.02 10.88
CA LEU A 108 10.95 -9.34 10.63
C LEU A 108 11.56 -9.93 11.90
N SER A 109 12.35 -9.15 12.65
CA SER A 109 12.97 -9.60 13.90
C SER A 109 11.95 -10.00 14.96
N GLU A 110 10.79 -9.32 14.99
CA GLU A 110 9.69 -9.58 15.90
C GLU A 110 8.76 -10.72 15.41
N GLY A 111 9.00 -11.29 14.22
CA GLY A 111 8.18 -12.35 13.63
C GLY A 111 6.78 -11.90 13.15
N ARG A 112 6.48 -10.60 13.19
CA ARG A 112 5.17 -10.01 12.85
C ARG A 112 5.01 -9.63 11.38
N PHE A 113 6.04 -9.86 10.58
CA PHE A 113 6.10 -9.39 9.19
C PHE A 113 4.94 -9.86 8.30
N GLY A 114 4.45 -11.09 8.50
CA GLY A 114 3.29 -11.62 7.75
C GLY A 114 1.96 -11.00 8.18
N GLU A 115 1.75 -10.86 9.49
CA GLU A 115 0.51 -10.34 10.08
C GLU A 115 0.26 -8.88 9.72
N VAL A 116 1.30 -8.04 9.79
CA VAL A 116 1.23 -6.60 9.46
C VAL A 116 0.82 -6.36 8.00
N ARG A 117 1.08 -7.32 7.11
CA ARG A 117 0.78 -7.22 5.67
C ARG A 117 -0.47 -7.99 5.26
N GLY A 118 -1.21 -8.55 6.21
CA GLY A 118 -2.43 -9.33 5.94
C GLY A 118 -2.15 -10.70 5.32
N HIS A 119 -0.90 -11.19 5.36
CA HIS A 119 -0.60 -12.58 5.03
C HIS A 119 -0.89 -13.42 6.26
N ALA A 120 -2.08 -14.05 6.29
CA ALA A 120 -2.35 -15.10 7.27
C ALA A 120 -1.31 -16.21 7.09
N ARG A 121 -0.63 -16.58 8.19
CA ARG A 121 0.22 -17.77 8.21
C ARG A 121 -0.67 -18.95 7.81
N PRO A 122 -0.35 -19.73 6.75
CA PRO A 122 -1.13 -20.93 6.47
C PRO A 122 -1.10 -21.80 7.72
N VAL A 123 -2.27 -22.15 8.25
CA VAL A 123 -2.37 -23.22 9.23
C VAL A 123 -1.88 -24.46 8.50
N LEU A 124 -0.66 -24.90 8.80
CA LEU A 124 -0.17 -26.20 8.35
C LEU A 124 -1.03 -27.22 9.08
N GLU A 125 -2.17 -27.60 8.51
CA GLU A 125 -2.85 -28.82 8.89
C GLU A 125 -1.80 -29.93 8.77
N SER A 126 -1.48 -30.56 9.90
CA SER A 126 -0.58 -31.71 9.92
C SER A 126 -1.10 -32.71 8.90
N ARG A 127 -0.39 -32.87 7.78
CA ARG A 127 -0.69 -33.90 6.78
C ARG A 127 -0.93 -35.20 7.53
N PRO A 128 -2.05 -35.91 7.29
CA PRO A 128 -2.26 -37.19 7.94
C PRO A 128 -1.06 -38.06 7.63
N VAL A 129 -0.38 -38.52 8.69
CA VAL A 129 0.69 -39.50 8.57
C VAL A 129 0.08 -40.67 7.82
N VAL A 130 0.58 -40.93 6.61
CA VAL A 130 0.09 -42.03 5.78
C VAL A 130 0.23 -43.30 6.60
N SER A 131 -0.90 -43.87 7.02
CA SER A 131 -0.93 -45.14 7.77
C SER A 131 -0.22 -46.21 6.95
N GLY A 132 0.58 -47.05 7.62
CA GLY A 132 1.36 -48.12 6.99
C GLY A 132 0.56 -49.05 6.09
N ALA A 133 -0.75 -49.15 6.32
CA ALA A 133 -1.68 -49.92 5.47
C ALA A 133 -1.71 -49.44 4.00
N VAL A 134 -1.53 -48.14 3.74
CA VAL A 134 -1.51 -47.60 2.37
C VAL A 134 -0.22 -47.95 1.65
N LEU A 135 0.91 -48.02 2.38
CA LEU A 135 2.21 -48.42 1.83
C LEU A 135 2.26 -49.91 1.50
N ASP A 136 1.59 -50.75 2.29
CA ASP A 136 1.53 -52.19 2.03
C ASP A 136 0.62 -52.52 0.83
N ALA A 137 -0.50 -51.80 0.67
CA ALA A 137 -1.38 -51.95 -0.49
C ALA A 137 -0.67 -51.58 -1.82
N VAL A 138 0.20 -50.57 -1.82
CA VAL A 138 0.97 -50.18 -3.01
C VAL A 138 2.03 -51.24 -3.37
N LYS A 139 2.64 -51.89 -2.38
CA LYS A 139 3.62 -52.98 -2.62
C LYS A 139 2.97 -54.22 -3.22
N ASP A 140 1.73 -54.53 -2.84
CA ASP A 140 1.01 -55.68 -3.38
C ASP A 140 0.58 -55.49 -4.84
N VAL A 141 0.34 -54.26 -5.28
CA VAL A 141 0.06 -53.95 -6.69
C VAL A 141 1.32 -54.08 -7.55
N VAL A 142 2.47 -53.66 -7.05
CA VAL A 142 3.76 -53.75 -7.79
C VAL A 142 4.26 -55.19 -7.92
N LYS A 143 3.86 -56.10 -7.04
CA LYS A 143 4.20 -57.54 -7.15
C LYS A 143 3.32 -58.31 -8.14
N ARG A 144 2.26 -57.70 -8.69
CA ARG A 144 1.31 -58.34 -9.62
C ARG A 144 1.50 -57.91 -11.08
N VAL A 145 2.57 -57.16 -11.37
CA VAL A 145 3.03 -56.78 -12.72
C VAL A 145 4.35 -57.49 -12.99
#